data_AF-A0A6G1EZP2-F1
#
_entry.id   AF-A0A6G1EZP2-F1
#
_cell.length_a   1.000
_cell.length_b   1.000
_cell.length_c   1.000
_cell.angle_alpha   90.00
_cell.angle_beta   90.00
_cell.angle_gamma   90.00
#
_symmetry.space_group_name_H-M   'P 1'
#
loop_
_entity.id
_entity.type
_entity.pdbx_description
1 polymer ?
#
loop_
_entity_poly.entity_id
_entity_poly.type
_entity_poly.pdbx_seq_one_letter_code
_entity_poly.pdbx_strand_id
1 'polypeptide(L)'
;MEPEVRPAPDPNDARQRFLLELEFVQCLANPTYIHYLAQNRYFEDEAFIGYLKYLKYWQRPEYIKYIMYPHCLFFLELLQNANFRNAMAHPASKTV
;
A
#
# COMPACT_ATOMS: atom_id res chain seq x y z
N MET A 1 -25.12 -5.11 34.06
CA MET A 1 -24.42 -5.42 32.80
C MET A 1 -24.01 -4.07 32.23
N GLU A 2 -22.86 -3.56 32.68
CA GLU A 2 -22.34 -2.28 32.20
C GLU A 2 -21.74 -2.48 30.80
N PRO A 3 -21.96 -1.56 29.85
CA PRO A 3 -21.31 -1.64 28.56
C PRO A 3 -19.81 -1.38 28.77
N GLU A 4 -18.98 -2.36 28.43
CA GLU A 4 -17.52 -2.21 28.41
C GLU A 4 -17.17 -1.14 27.37
N VAL A 5 -16.99 0.09 27.82
CA VAL A 5 -16.48 1.19 26.98
C VAL A 5 -15.04 0.83 26.65
N ARG A 6 -14.83 0.27 25.46
CA ARG A 6 -13.48 0.02 24.95
C ARG A 6 -12.69 1.33 25.07
N PRO A 7 -11.50 1.32 25.69
CA PRO A 7 -10.69 2.52 25.80
C PRO A 7 -10.51 3.11 24.40
N ALA A 8 -10.68 4.43 24.28
CA ALA A 8 -10.44 5.12 23.01
C ALA A 8 -9.02 4.75 22.52
N PRO A 9 -8.83 4.49 21.22
CA PRO A 9 -7.52 4.14 20.69
C PRO A 9 -6.52 5.23 21.09
N ASP A 10 -5.36 4.82 21.61
CA ASP A 10 -4.35 5.76 22.10
C ASP A 10 -3.96 6.71 20.95
N PRO A 11 -3.94 8.03 21.16
CA PRO A 11 -3.55 8.99 20.12
C PRO A 11 -2.14 8.70 19.53
N ASN A 12 -1.27 8.04 20.28
CA ASN A 12 0.03 7.58 19.81
C ASN A 12 -0.10 6.45 18.77
N ASP A 13 -1.10 5.58 18.90
CA ASP A 13 -1.36 4.49 17.96
C ASP A 13 -1.83 5.02 16.60
N ALA A 14 -2.69 6.04 16.60
CA ALA A 14 -3.16 6.69 15.37
C ALA A 14 -2.00 7.37 14.62
N ARG A 15 -1.12 8.06 15.35
CA ARG A 15 0.10 8.67 14.79
C ARG A 15 1.05 7.61 14.25
N GLN A 16 1.28 6.53 14.99
CA GLN A 16 2.16 5.46 14.56
C GLN A 16 1.63 4.77 13.30
N ARG A 17 0.32 4.47 13.25
CA ARG A 17 -0.32 3.90 12.06
C ARG A 17 -0.16 4.80 10.84
N PHE A 18 -0.36 6.11 11.00
CA PHE A 18 -0.15 7.08 9.94
C PHE A 18 1.30 7.05 9.40
N LEU A 19 2.29 7.01 10.28
CA LEU A 19 3.70 6.95 9.90
C LEU A 19 4.03 5.63 9.18
N LEU A 20 3.51 4.50 9.66
CA LEU A 20 3.69 3.20 9.01
C LEU A 20 3.04 3.16 7.63
N GLU A 21 1.83 3.71 7.49
CA GLU A 21 1.13 3.82 6.20
C GLU A 21 1.93 4.70 5.22
N LEU A 22 2.51 5.81 5.72
CA LEU A 22 3.35 6.71 4.93
C LEU A 22 4.65 6.05 4.46
N GLU A 23 5.37 5.38 5.37
CA GLU A 23 6.59 4.64 5.03
C GLU A 23 6.29 3.53 4.02
N PHE A 24 5.23 2.75 4.26
CA PHE A 24 4.83 1.67 3.38
C PHE A 24 4.52 2.17 1.96
N VAL A 25 3.72 3.23 1.82
CA VAL A 25 3.44 3.81 0.49
C VAL A 25 4.72 4.24 -0.18
N GLN A 26 5.61 4.94 0.53
CA GLN A 26 6.88 5.38 -0.04
C GLN A 26 7.78 4.21 -0.45
N CYS A 27 7.75 3.07 0.23
CA CYS A 27 8.45 1.86 -0.19
C CYS A 27 7.97 1.32 -1.55
N LEU A 28 6.72 1.59 -1.95
CA LEU A 28 6.23 1.24 -3.30
C LEU A 28 6.94 2.02 -4.41
N ALA A 29 7.68 3.09 -4.10
CA ALA A 29 8.53 3.74 -5.11
C ALA A 29 9.70 2.84 -5.55
N ASN A 30 10.05 1.80 -4.78
CA ASN A 30 11.11 0.86 -5.10
C ASN A 30 10.56 -0.37 -5.86
N PRO A 31 10.90 -0.55 -7.16
CA PRO A 31 10.44 -1.70 -7.94
C PRO A 31 10.87 -3.05 -7.35
N THR A 32 12.05 -3.13 -6.72
CA THR A 32 12.53 -4.35 -6.07
C THR A 32 11.62 -4.77 -4.92
N TYR A 33 11.09 -3.80 -4.17
CA TYR A 33 10.14 -4.09 -3.09
C TYR A 33 8.80 -4.59 -3.63
N ILE A 34 8.32 -4.03 -4.74
CA ILE A 34 7.11 -4.50 -5.43
C ILE A 34 7.29 -5.95 -5.92
N HIS A 35 8.45 -6.27 -6.51
CA HIS A 35 8.76 -7.64 -6.91
C HIS A 35 8.78 -8.60 -5.71
N TYR A 36 9.37 -8.18 -4.58
CA TYR A 36 9.33 -8.96 -3.34
C TYR A 36 7.88 -9.22 -2.90
N LEU A 37 7.00 -8.20 -2.92
CA LEU A 37 5.58 -8.38 -2.59
C LEU A 37 4.89 -9.36 -3.54
N ALA A 38 5.22 -9.30 -4.83
CA ALA A 38 4.67 -10.21 -5.83
C ALA A 38 5.12 -11.67 -5.62
N GLN A 39 6.41 -11.90 -5.36
CA GLN A 39 6.97 -13.23 -5.14
C GLN A 39 6.42 -13.90 -3.88
N ASN A 40 6.11 -13.11 -2.84
CA ASN A 40 5.50 -13.60 -1.61
C ASN A 40 3.96 -13.72 -1.69
N ARG A 41 3.37 -13.55 -2.89
CA ARG A 41 1.92 -13.71 -3.15
C ARG A 41 1.01 -12.73 -2.40
N TYR A 42 1.52 -11.60 -1.95
CA TYR A 42 0.68 -10.56 -1.32
C TYR A 42 -0.38 -10.02 -2.28
N PHE A 43 -0.11 -10.01 -3.58
CA PHE A 43 -1.04 -9.54 -4.60
C PHE A 43 -2.15 -10.54 -4.97
N GLU A 44 -2.12 -11.77 -4.43
CA GLU A 44 -3.19 -12.76 -4.55
C GLU A 44 -4.24 -12.59 -3.44
N ASP A 45 -3.89 -11.92 -2.33
CA ASP A 45 -4.79 -11.65 -1.21
C ASP A 45 -5.69 -10.45 -1.50
N GLU A 46 -7.01 -10.68 -1.52
CA GLU A 46 -8.02 -9.65 -1.71
C GLU A 46 -7.99 -8.59 -0.60
N ALA A 47 -7.66 -8.97 0.64
CA ALA A 47 -7.55 -8.04 1.75
C ALA A 47 -6.41 -7.05 1.52
N PHE A 48 -5.27 -7.53 1.02
CA PHE A 48 -4.13 -6.69 0.67
C PHE A 48 -4.44 -5.76 -0.51
N ILE A 49 -5.13 -6.26 -1.55
CA ILE A 49 -5.61 -5.42 -2.66
C ILE A 49 -6.56 -4.33 -2.14
N GLY A 50 -7.46 -4.66 -1.21
CA GLY A 50 -8.32 -3.72 -0.52
C GLY A 50 -7.53 -2.66 0.25
N TYR A 51 -6.44 -3.05 0.91
CA TYR A 51 -5.55 -2.14 1.60
C TYR A 51 -4.82 -1.18 0.63
N LEU A 52 -4.35 -1.65 -0.53
CA LEU A 52 -3.78 -0.77 -1.55
C LEU A 52 -4.80 0.25 -2.07
N LYS A 53 -6.07 -0.13 -2.21
CA LYS A 53 -7.15 0.82 -2.55
C LYS A 53 -7.35 1.86 -1.46
N TYR A 54 -7.32 1.45 -0.19
CA TYR A 54 -7.39 2.37 0.94
C TYR A 54 -6.27 3.41 0.87
N LEU A 55 -5.02 2.98 0.65
CA LEU A 55 -3.85 3.87 0.55
C LEU A 55 -3.92 4.91 -0.58
N LYS A 56 -4.88 4.83 -1.52
CA LYS A 56 -5.09 5.89 -2.51
C LYS A 56 -5.45 7.24 -1.89
N TYR A 57 -5.88 7.29 -0.62
CA TYR A 57 -6.14 8.56 0.07
C TYR A 57 -4.89 9.46 0.13
N TRP A 58 -3.67 8.88 0.06
CA TRP A 58 -2.40 9.63 0.01
C TRP A 58 -2.27 10.54 -1.22
N GLN A 59 -3.06 10.32 -2.27
CA GLN A 59 -3.12 11.19 -3.46
C GLN A 59 -3.93 12.48 -3.23
N ARG A 60 -4.73 12.55 -2.16
CA ARG A 60 -5.51 13.75 -1.86
C ARG A 60 -4.57 14.89 -1.46
N PRO A 61 -4.91 16.16 -1.78
CA PRO A 61 -4.05 17.32 -1.55
C PRO A 61 -3.65 17.51 -0.08
N GLU A 62 -4.50 17.07 0.85
CA GLU A 62 -4.24 17.14 2.29
C GLU A 62 -3.06 16.27 2.74
N TYR A 63 -2.84 15.13 2.06
CA TYR A 63 -1.85 14.11 2.45
C TYR A 63 -0.64 14.05 1.53
N ILE A 64 -0.79 14.44 0.25
CA ILE A 64 0.28 14.37 -0.74
C ILE A 64 1.52 15.19 -0.35
N LYS A 65 1.34 16.25 0.44
CA LYS A 65 2.43 17.08 0.98
C LYS A 65 3.43 16.32 1.86
N TYR A 66 3.07 15.14 2.37
CA TYR A 66 3.94 14.29 3.18
C TYR A 66 4.73 13.27 2.35
N ILE A 67 4.42 13.12 1.06
CA ILE A 67 5.08 12.15 0.17
C ILE A 67 6.41 12.75 -0.32
N MET A 68 7.53 12.10 0.00
CA MET A 68 8.85 12.52 -0.51
C MET A 68 9.17 11.91 -1.88
N TYR A 69 8.68 10.71 -2.16
CA TYR A 69 8.96 9.98 -3.41
C TYR A 69 7.70 9.89 -4.28
N PRO A 70 7.43 10.83 -5.19
CA PRO A 70 6.16 10.88 -5.93
C PRO A 70 5.89 9.64 -6.78
N HIS A 71 6.93 8.89 -7.16
CA HIS A 71 6.82 7.65 -7.92
C HIS A 71 6.00 6.57 -7.18
N CYS A 72 5.94 6.59 -5.84
CA CYS A 72 5.13 5.63 -5.11
C CYS A 72 3.65 5.69 -5.50
N LEU A 73 3.11 6.88 -5.75
CA LEU A 73 1.71 7.07 -6.12
C LEU A 73 1.44 6.53 -7.52
N PHE A 74 2.40 6.68 -8.43
CA PHE A 74 2.32 6.10 -9.77
C PHE A 74 2.28 4.57 -9.71
N PHE A 75 3.18 3.94 -8.94
CA PHE A 75 3.16 2.49 -8.74
C PHE A 75 1.90 2.02 -8.01
N LEU A 76 1.39 2.78 -7.04
CA LEU A 76 0.15 2.47 -6.35
C LEU A 76 -1.04 2.40 -7.30
N GLU A 77 -1.09 3.27 -8.32
CA GLU A 77 -2.09 3.21 -9.40
C GLU A 77 -1.89 1.98 -10.30
N LEU A 78 -0.66 1.69 -10.71
CA LEU A 78 -0.37 0.50 -11.52
C LEU A 78 -0.74 -0.79 -10.82
N LEU A 79 -0.49 -0.88 -9.50
CA LEU A 79 -0.84 -2.02 -8.66
C LEU A 79 -2.36 -2.25 -8.55
N GLN A 80 -3.21 -1.29 -8.92
CA GLN A 80 -4.65 -1.53 -9.03
C GLN A 80 -5.00 -2.45 -10.20
N ASN A 81 -4.17 -2.45 -11.24
CA ASN A 81 -4.35 -3.29 -12.42
C ASN A 81 -3.87 -4.72 -12.15
N ALA A 82 -4.79 -5.69 -12.24
CA ALA A 82 -4.47 -7.10 -12.03
C ALA A 82 -3.39 -7.62 -13.01
N ASN A 83 -3.38 -7.14 -14.26
CA ASN A 83 -2.37 -7.52 -15.24
C ASN A 83 -0.96 -7.09 -14.81
N PHE A 84 -0.84 -5.89 -14.25
CA PHE A 84 0.44 -5.39 -13.74
C PHE A 84 0.91 -6.20 -12.53
N ARG A 85 0.01 -6.49 -11.57
CA ARG A 85 0.34 -7.36 -10.42
C ARG A 85 0.86 -8.72 -10.85
N ASN A 86 0.21 -9.34 -11.84
CA ASN A 86 0.62 -10.64 -12.40
C ASN A 86 1.97 -10.55 -13.12
N ALA A 87 2.21 -9.47 -13.87
CA ALA A 87 3.49 -9.24 -14.55
C ALA A 87 4.65 -9.04 -13.55
N MET A 88 4.41 -8.40 -12.41
CA MET A 88 5.43 -8.24 -11.36
C MET A 88 5.84 -9.57 -10.70
N ALA A 89 4.93 -10.55 -10.64
CA ALA A 89 5.23 -11.90 -10.15
C ALA A 89 6.02 -12.74 -11.16
N HIS A 90 5.90 -12.44 -12.46
CA HIS A 90 6.52 -13.18 -13.56
C HIS A 90 7.28 -12.21 -14.49
N PRO A 91 8.50 -11.77 -14.14
CA PRO A 91 9.30 -10.87 -14.99
C PRO A 91 9.71 -11.48 -16.34
N ALA A 92 9.36 -12.74 -16.62
CA ALA A 92 9.75 -13.50 -17.80
C ALA A 92 8.70 -13.56 -18.92
N SER A 93 7.60 -12.80 -18.87
CA SER A 93 6.68 -12.70 -20.02
C SER A 93 7.27 -11.81 -21.12
N LYS A 94 8.44 -12.18 -21.66
CA LYS A 94 8.81 -11.81 -23.02
C LYS A 94 7.85 -12.58 -23.93
N THR A 95 6.99 -11.83 -24.62
CA THR A 95 6.32 -12.23 -25.86
C THR A 95 7.26 -13.13 -26.68
N VAL A 96 6.83 -14.36 -26.90
CA VAL A 96 7.22 -15.15 -28.08
C VAL A 96 6.64 -14.50 -29.33
#